data_AF-A0A4Y2HG66-F1
#
_entry.id   AF-A0A4Y2HG66-F1
#
_cell.length_a   1.000
_cell.length_b   1.000
_cell.length_c   1.000
_cell.angle_alpha   90.00
_cell.angle_beta   90.00
_cell.angle_gamma   90.00
#
_symmetry.space_group_name_H-M   'P 1'
#
loop_
_entity.id
_entity.type
_entity.pdbx_description
1 polymer ?
#
loop_
_entity_poly.entity_id
_entity_poly.type
_entity_poly.pdbx_seq_one_letter_code
_entity_poly.pdbx_strand_id
1 'polypeptide(L)'
;MALDILGPFPVTTKGNRYVLVLMDYFTQWPEVIPIPDQEASTVAEELIRSWIPCYGMPMILHSDEGTNFNSALFTEFWKLLGILKTRVRWHGREI
;
A
#
# COMPACT_ATOMS: atom_id res chain seq x y z
N MET A 1 -7.49 0.87 -6.09
CA MET A 1 -6.21 0.16 -5.93
C MET A 1 -6.23 -0.56 -4.60
N ALA A 2 -5.77 -1.81 -4.56
CA ALA A 2 -5.51 -2.54 -3.33
C ALA A 2 -4.02 -2.39 -2.96
N LEU A 3 -3.74 -2.30 -1.67
CA LEU A 3 -2.38 -2.21 -1.16
C LEU A 3 -2.22 -3.22 -0.04
N ASP A 4 -1.22 -4.08 -0.17
CA ASP A 4 -0.87 -5.13 0.79
C ASP A 4 0.65 -5.12 1.03
N ILE A 5 1.09 -5.56 2.21
CA ILE A 5 2.51 -5.75 2.52
C ILE A 5 2.74 -7.19 2.98
N LEU A 6 3.61 -7.88 2.24
CA LEU A 6 4.05 -9.21 2.56
C LEU A 6 5.38 -9.19 3.34
N GLY A 7 5.49 -10.06 4.33
CA GLY A 7 6.72 -10.30 5.10
C GLY A 7 6.48 -10.46 6.60
N PRO A 8 7.54 -10.43 7.42
CA PRO A 8 8.94 -10.18 7.04
C PRO A 8 9.58 -11.36 6.30
N PHE A 9 10.41 -11.06 5.30
CA PHE A 9 11.26 -11.98 4.55
C PHE A 9 12.72 -11.87 5.01
N PRO A 10 13.60 -12.85 4.65
CA PRO A 10 15.03 -12.70 4.85
C PRO A 10 15.56 -11.40 4.23
N VAL A 11 16.41 -10.70 4.98
CA VAL A 11 16.96 -9.41 4.56
C VAL A 11 17.83 -9.61 3.32
N THR A 12 17.50 -8.89 2.25
CA THR A 12 18.30 -8.89 1.02
C THR A 12 19.61 -8.13 1.22
N THR A 13 20.56 -8.28 0.30
CA THR A 13 21.82 -7.51 0.29
C THR A 13 21.61 -5.99 0.23
N LYS A 14 20.42 -5.55 -0.21
CA LYS A 14 20.01 -4.14 -0.24
C LYS A 14 19.25 -3.67 1.01
N GLY A 15 19.08 -4.52 2.02
CA GLY A 15 18.37 -4.17 3.26
C GLY A 15 16.84 -4.32 3.18
N ASN A 16 16.28 -4.74 2.04
CA ASN A 16 14.84 -4.96 1.91
C ASN A 16 14.41 -6.23 2.63
N ARG A 17 13.31 -6.14 3.38
CA ARG A 17 12.77 -7.21 4.22
C ARG A 17 11.25 -7.40 4.07
N TYR A 18 10.59 -6.51 3.35
CA TYR A 18 9.17 -6.58 3.06
C TYR A 18 8.94 -6.38 1.56
N VAL A 19 7.74 -6.72 1.12
CA VAL A 19 7.31 -6.54 -0.25
C VAL A 19 5.97 -5.82 -0.23
N LEU A 20 5.95 -4.61 -0.80
CA LEU A 20 4.73 -3.86 -1.07
C LEU A 20 4.08 -4.41 -2.34
N VAL A 21 2.81 -4.77 -2.26
CA VAL A 21 2.01 -5.19 -3.40
C VAL A 21 0.95 -4.13 -3.65
N LEU A 22 0.98 -3.55 -4.84
CA LEU A 22 -0.02 -2.60 -5.32
C LEU A 22 -0.81 -3.27 -6.43
N MET A 23 -2.12 -3.39 -6.28
CA MET A 23 -2.98 -3.99 -7.29
C MET A 23 -3.95 -2.95 -7.82
N ASP A 24 -3.92 -2.71 -9.13
CA ASP A 24 -4.96 -1.91 -9.76
C ASP A 24 -6.22 -2.76 -9.99
N TYR A 25 -7.38 -2.27 -9.55
CA TYR A 25 -8.65 -3.00 -9.73
C TYR A 25 -9.13 -2.96 -11.17
N PHE A 26 -8.77 -1.93 -11.95
CA PHE A 26 -9.24 -1.81 -13.33
C PHE A 26 -8.48 -2.75 -14.26
N THR A 27 -7.15 -2.70 -14.21
CA THR A 27 -6.29 -3.53 -15.06
C THR A 27 -6.01 -4.92 -14.50
N GLN A 28 -6.35 -5.17 -13.22
CA GLN A 28 -5.96 -6.38 -12.48
C GLN A 28 -4.44 -6.62 -12.50
N TRP A 29 -3.64 -5.57 -12.69
CA TRP A 29 -2.19 -5.65 -12.75
C TRP A 29 -1.56 -5.52 -11.34
N PRO A 30 -0.76 -6.51 -10.90
CA PRO A 30 -0.03 -6.43 -9.64
C PRO A 30 1.38 -5.83 -9.86
N GLU A 31 1.66 -4.74 -9.16
CA GLU A 31 3.00 -4.16 -9.03
C GLU A 31 3.60 -4.60 -7.69
N VAL A 32 4.84 -5.08 -7.71
CA VAL A 32 5.49 -5.68 -6.53
C VAL A 32 6.81 -4.97 -6.27
N ILE A 33 6.89 -4.25 -5.15
CA ILE A 33 8.01 -3.37 -4.82
C ILE A 33 8.66 -3.84 -3.52
N PRO A 34 9.97 -4.17 -3.52
CA PRO A 34 10.67 -4.56 -2.30
C PRO A 34 10.98 -3.32 -1.44
N ILE A 35 10.62 -3.35 -0.16
CA ILE A 35 10.79 -2.23 0.78
C ILE A 35 11.60 -2.65 2.03
N PRO A 36 12.38 -1.72 2.63
CA PRO A 36 13.17 -1.97 3.83
C PRO A 36 12.34 -2.02 5.12
N ASP A 37 11.21 -1.33 5.17
CA ASP A 37 10.33 -1.24 6.33
C ASP A 37 8.87 -1.07 5.90
N GLN A 38 7.94 -1.18 6.85
CA GLN A 38 6.52 -0.98 6.61
C GLN A 38 6.10 0.46 6.96
N GLU A 39 7.05 1.40 7.03
CA GLU A 39 6.75 2.76 7.45
C GLU A 39 5.95 3.50 6.38
N ALA A 40 5.12 4.43 6.86
CA ALA A 40 4.23 5.19 6.01
C ALA A 40 4.98 6.07 4.99
N SER A 41 6.12 6.62 5.40
CA SER A 41 7.05 7.40 4.57
C SER A 41 7.56 6.56 3.39
N THR A 42 8.05 5.35 3.66
CA THR A 42 8.60 4.43 2.67
C THR A 42 7.55 4.03 1.65
N VAL A 43 6.34 3.65 2.10
CA VAL A 43 5.24 3.31 1.19
C VAL A 43 4.80 4.50 0.36
N ALA A 44 4.71 5.70 0.97
CA ALA A 44 4.34 6.93 0.28
C ALA A 44 5.35 7.30 -0.83
N GLU A 45 6.64 7.18 -0.53
CA GLU A 45 7.71 7.43 -1.50
C GLU A 45 7.64 6.47 -2.68
N GLU A 46 7.48 5.17 -2.43
CA GLU A 46 7.34 4.17 -3.49
C GLU A 46 6.08 4.39 -4.33
N LEU A 47 4.97 4.82 -3.73
CA LEU A 47 3.76 5.16 -4.48
C LEU A 47 4.01 6.34 -5.43
N ILE A 48 4.67 7.39 -4.96
CA ILE A 48 4.94 8.58 -5.78
C ILE A 48 5.97 8.26 -6.89
N ARG A 49 7.00 7.47 -6.57
CA ARG A 49 8.08 7.14 -7.51
C ARG A 49 7.68 6.12 -8.55
N SER A 50 7.00 5.06 -8.14
CA SER A 50 6.78 3.87 -8.97
C SER A 50 5.36 3.80 -9.53
N TRP A 51 4.35 4.27 -8.80
CA TRP A 51 2.95 4.15 -9.22
C TRP A 51 2.44 5.35 -10.02
N ILE A 52 2.55 6.56 -9.47
CA ILE A 52 1.96 7.78 -10.08
C ILE A 52 2.43 8.01 -11.53
N PRO A 53 3.72 7.84 -11.89
CA PRO A 53 4.18 8.05 -13.26
C PRO A 53 3.62 7.03 -14.27
N CYS A 54 3.31 5.82 -13.80
CA CYS A 54 2.89 4.70 -14.65
C CYS A 54 1.37 4.63 -14.79
N TYR A 55 0.63 4.83 -13.69
CA TYR A 55 -0.81 4.56 -13.61
C TYR A 55 -1.64 5.79 -13.21
N GLY A 56 -1.00 6.89 -12.80
CA GLY A 56 -1.68 8.09 -12.31
C GLY A 56 -2.14 7.99 -10.85
N MET A 57 -3.02 8.90 -10.46
CA MET A 57 -3.47 9.08 -9.07
C MET A 57 -4.60 8.08 -8.72
N PRO A 58 -4.42 7.15 -7.76
CA PRO A 58 -5.48 6.19 -7.44
C PRO A 58 -6.59 6.86 -6.62
N MET A 59 -7.83 6.93 -7.12
CA MET A 59 -8.93 7.61 -6.41
C MET A 59 -9.41 6.92 -5.13
N ILE A 60 -9.26 5.59 -5.05
CA ILE A 60 -9.73 4.77 -3.93
C ILE A 60 -8.63 3.78 -3.56
N LEU A 61 -8.29 3.76 -2.28
CA LEU A 61 -7.34 2.80 -1.70
C LEU A 61 -8.06 1.83 -0.77
N HIS A 62 -7.86 0.54 -1.02
CA HIS A 62 -8.21 -0.56 -0.13
C HIS A 62 -6.92 -1.09 0.50
N SER A 63 -6.80 -0.95 1.82
CA SER A 63 -5.70 -1.50 2.61
C SER A 63 -6.30 -2.30 3.76
N ASP A 64 -5.77 -3.50 3.99
CA ASP A 64 -6.13 -4.34 5.11
C ASP A 64 -5.42 -3.87 6.40
N GLU A 65 -5.97 -4.26 7.55
CA GLU A 65 -5.75 -3.64 8.87
C GLU A 65 -4.37 -3.88 9.50
N GLY A 66 -3.29 -3.90 8.71
CA GLY A 66 -1.95 -3.72 9.26
C GLY A 66 -1.87 -2.37 9.98
N THR A 67 -1.56 -2.38 11.28
CA THR A 67 -1.44 -1.19 12.16
C THR A 67 -0.59 -0.07 11.56
N ASN A 68 0.29 -0.42 10.62
CA ASN A 68 1.17 0.46 9.88
C ASN A 68 0.45 1.47 8.96
N PHE A 69 -0.74 1.12 8.45
CA PHE A 69 -1.50 1.98 7.53
C PHE A 69 -2.46 2.95 8.21
N ASN A 70 -2.50 2.94 9.54
CA ASN A 70 -3.43 3.75 10.32
C ASN A 70 -2.78 4.96 11.00
N SER A 71 -1.59 5.36 10.53
CA SER A 71 -0.90 6.54 11.05
C SER A 71 -1.60 7.84 10.60
N ALA A 72 -1.49 8.88 11.41
CA ALA A 72 -1.93 10.24 11.05
C ALA A 72 -1.25 10.72 9.75
N LEU A 73 0.00 10.29 9.53
CA LEU A 73 0.77 10.59 8.31
C LEU A 73 0.09 10.03 7.07
N PHE A 74 -0.40 8.78 7.10
CA PHE A 74 -1.18 8.24 5.98
C PHE A 74 -2.47 9.01 5.77
N THR A 75 -3.16 9.40 6.84
CA THR A 75 -4.41 10.17 6.73
C THR A 75 -4.17 11.50 6.00
N GLU A 76 -3.12 12.23 6.36
CA GLU A 76 -2.74 13.48 5.69
C GLU A 76 -2.20 13.23 4.28
N PHE A 77 -1.43 12.16 4.07
CA PHE A 77 -0.95 11.76 2.75
C PHE A 77 -2.09 11.46 1.77
N TRP A 78 -3.09 10.68 2.20
CA TRP A 78 -4.27 10.38 1.39
C TRP A 78 -5.10 11.63 1.13
N LYS A 79 -5.24 12.54 2.11
CA LYS A 79 -5.89 13.84 1.90
C LYS A 79 -5.18 14.70 0.86
N LEU A 80 -3.85 14.80 0.95
CA LEU A 80 -3.04 15.53 -0.02
C LEU A 80 -3.17 14.95 -1.43
N LEU A 81 -3.30 13.62 -1.52
CA LEU A 81 -3.48 12.94 -2.79
C LEU A 81 -4.94 12.89 -3.28
N GLY A 82 -5.91 13.41 -2.51
CA GLY A 82 -7.34 13.37 -2.85
C GLY A 82 -7.94 11.96 -2.83
N ILE A 83 -7.33 11.02 -2.10
CA ILE A 83 -7.68 9.60 -2.11
C ILE A 83 -8.63 9.29 -0.96
N LEU A 84 -9.76 8.68 -1.28
CA LEU A 84 -10.70 8.17 -0.29
C LEU A 84 -10.22 6.80 0.21
N LYS A 85 -9.67 6.77 1.43
CA LYS A 85 -9.38 5.52 2.14
C LYS A 85 -10.70 4.85 2.52
N THR A 86 -10.92 3.66 1.98
CA THR A 86 -12.11 2.84 2.28
C THR A 86 -11.66 1.63 3.09
N ARG A 87 -12.23 1.50 4.30
CA ARG A 87 -11.91 0.42 5.23
C ARG A 87 -12.74 -0.81 4.88
N VAL A 88 -12.08 -1.93 4.58
CA VAL A 88 -12.73 -3.24 4.56
C VAL A 88 -12.52 -3.89 5.92
N ARG A 89 -13.60 -3.99 6.71
CA ARG A 89 -13.64 -4.95 7.82
C ARG A 89 -13.96 -6.29 7.19
N TRP A 90 -13.06 -7.27 7.29
CA TRP A 90 -13.42 -8.66 7.03
C TRP A 90 -14.49 -9.07 8.05
N HIS A 91 -15.77 -8.91 7.70
CA HIS A 91 -16.84 -9.59 8.41
C HIS A 91 -16.90 -10.98 7.81
N GLY A 92 -16.33 -11.95 8.54
CA GLY A 92 -16.53 -13.36 8.22
C GLY A 92 -18.02 -13.62 8.10
N ARG A 93 -18.47 -13.99 6.90
CA ARG A 93 -19.74 -14.67 6.73
C ARG A 93 -19.57 -16.05 7.35
N GLU A 94 -19.93 -16.18 8.62
CA GLU A 94 -20.46 -17.45 9.09
C GLU A 94 -21.89 -17.57 8.56
N ILE A 95 -22.12 -18.72 7.92
CA ILE A 95 -23.39 -19.32 7.51
C ILE A 95 -24.40 -19.41 8.65
#